data_AF-A0A5C7LFP8-F1
#
_entry.id   AF-A0A5C7LFP8-F1
#
_cell.length_a   1.000
_cell.length_b   1.000
_cell.length_c   1.000
_cell.angle_alpha   90.00
_cell.angle_beta   90.00
_cell.angle_gamma   90.00
#
_symmetry.space_group_name_H-M   'P 1'
#
loop_
_entity.id
_entity.type
_entity.pdbx_description
1 polymer ?
#
loop_
_entity_poly.entity_id
_entity_poly.type
_entity_poly.pdbx_seq_one_letter_code
_entity_poly.pdbx_strand_id
1 'polypeptide(L)'
;MKHHLLYHVTPMGNWLQNIEWLKRHFDKFDGQIMAVVCEGPGLLPYHEVTDHLPQFKTVIRMANSDLFRETLSLLCLMQVLQQRESDGYAFFGHTKGVTHTDDSDYRKEAIRRWTLASYEENLSDFARVDAALETALMAGCFRQTANDWSNFPPNCPWCFAGTFFWFNVAKMWQRDWRSAVRQHRFGAEAFPGFVCDIEESVCLFGEGNGSLYQVSTLEALMGDKYAPEQP
;
A
#
# COMPACT_ATOMS: atom_id res chain seq x y z
N MET A 1 -4.52 -19.56 6.06
CA MET A 1 -3.13 -19.05 6.03
C MET A 1 -3.02 -17.95 7.06
N LYS A 2 -1.84 -17.61 7.61
CA LYS A 2 -1.71 -16.38 8.41
C LYS A 2 -1.69 -15.15 7.51
N HIS A 3 -2.28 -14.06 7.98
CA HIS A 3 -2.29 -12.76 7.32
C HIS A 3 -1.54 -11.72 8.13
N HIS A 4 -0.46 -11.20 7.56
CA HIS A 4 0.36 -10.16 8.15
C HIS A 4 -0.03 -8.80 7.60
N LEU A 5 0.11 -7.77 8.43
CA LEU A 5 -0.06 -6.36 8.08
C LEU A 5 1.25 -5.62 8.30
N LEU A 6 1.74 -4.97 7.26
CA LEU A 6 2.89 -4.07 7.26
C LEU A 6 2.38 -2.71 6.79
N TYR A 7 2.41 -1.71 7.66
CA TYR A 7 1.72 -0.46 7.37
C TYR A 7 2.58 0.78 7.60
N HIS A 8 2.54 1.73 6.66
CA HIS A 8 3.23 3.00 6.78
C HIS A 8 2.24 4.13 7.12
N VAL A 9 2.49 4.80 8.24
CA VAL A 9 1.68 5.93 8.71
C VAL A 9 2.50 7.22 8.60
N THR A 10 2.06 8.12 7.73
CA THR A 10 2.49 9.52 7.73
C THR A 10 1.36 10.37 8.32
N PRO A 11 1.47 10.83 9.58
CA PRO A 11 0.37 11.46 10.30
C PRO A 11 0.21 12.94 9.92
N MET A 12 -0.30 13.18 8.71
CA MET A 12 -0.65 14.51 8.19
C MET A 12 -1.88 14.40 7.28
N GLY A 13 -2.54 15.53 7.02
CA GLY A 13 -3.65 15.58 6.07
C GLY A 13 -4.77 14.60 6.39
N ASN A 14 -5.14 13.75 5.44
CA ASN A 14 -6.23 12.78 5.54
C ASN A 14 -5.82 11.42 6.16
N TRP A 15 -4.71 11.35 6.91
CA TRP A 15 -4.20 10.10 7.47
C TRP A 15 -5.23 9.37 8.35
N LEU A 16 -6.01 10.09 9.15
CA LEU A 16 -7.00 9.48 10.04
C LEU A 16 -8.07 8.72 9.24
N GLN A 17 -8.48 9.24 8.09
CA GLN A 17 -9.42 8.56 7.20
C GLN A 17 -8.87 7.21 6.69
N ASN A 18 -7.57 7.15 6.40
CA ASN A 18 -6.90 5.91 6.01
C ASN A 18 -6.91 4.87 7.14
N ILE A 19 -6.65 5.31 8.38
CA ILE A 19 -6.72 4.46 9.57
C ILE A 19 -8.15 3.94 9.77
N GLU A 20 -9.17 4.78 9.61
CA GLU A 20 -10.57 4.35 9.72
C GLU A 20 -10.97 3.34 8.63
N TRP A 21 -10.44 3.47 7.40
CA TRP A 21 -10.63 2.44 6.37
C TRP A 21 -9.90 1.14 6.70
N LEU A 22 -8.67 1.21 7.18
CA LEU A 22 -7.91 0.04 7.63
C LEU A 22 -8.63 -0.71 8.76
N LYS A 23 -9.18 0.02 9.74
CA LYS A 23 -9.88 -0.55 10.92
C LYS A 23 -11.05 -1.45 10.55
N ARG A 24 -11.73 -1.20 9.42
CA ARG A 24 -12.86 -2.02 8.93
C ARG A 24 -12.49 -3.47 8.64
N HIS A 25 -11.21 -3.75 8.46
CA HIS A 25 -10.70 -5.07 8.09
C HIS A 25 -9.59 -5.55 9.03
N PHE A 26 -9.30 -4.80 10.10
CA PHE A 26 -8.14 -5.03 10.94
C PHE A 26 -8.21 -6.37 11.70
N ASP A 27 -9.43 -6.82 12.02
CA ASP A 27 -9.74 -8.08 12.68
C ASP A 27 -9.40 -9.32 11.82
N LYS A 28 -9.23 -9.16 10.51
CA LYS A 28 -8.85 -10.23 9.59
C LYS A 28 -7.35 -10.57 9.64
N PHE A 29 -6.51 -9.71 10.20
CA PHE A 29 -5.08 -9.97 10.34
C PHE A 29 -4.78 -10.71 11.63
N ASP A 30 -4.12 -11.86 11.53
CA ASP A 30 -3.82 -12.74 12.67
C ASP A 30 -2.31 -13.01 12.85
N GLY A 31 -1.48 -12.64 11.86
CA GLY A 31 -0.03 -12.83 11.85
C GLY A 31 0.75 -11.72 12.56
N GLN A 32 1.77 -11.20 11.88
CA GLN A 32 2.53 -10.03 12.32
C GLN A 32 1.73 -8.79 11.92
N ILE A 33 1.44 -7.92 12.88
CA ILE A 33 0.62 -6.73 12.66
C ILE A 33 1.47 -5.54 13.07
N MET A 34 2.09 -4.88 12.10
CA MET A 34 3.18 -3.96 12.34
C MET A 34 2.98 -2.65 11.59
N ALA A 35 3.40 -1.55 12.20
CA ALA A 35 3.41 -0.24 11.56
C ALA A 35 4.72 0.49 11.76
N VAL A 36 5.10 1.28 10.76
CA VAL A 36 5.99 2.42 10.93
C VAL A 36 5.14 3.67 11.08
N VAL A 37 5.40 4.48 12.10
CA VAL A 37 4.82 5.82 12.27
C VAL A 37 5.91 6.85 12.08
N CYS A 38 5.74 7.68 11.05
CA CYS A 38 6.67 8.75 10.71
C CYS A 38 6.59 9.90 11.71
N GLU A 39 7.75 10.43 12.04
CA GLU A 39 7.93 11.62 12.89
C GLU A 39 8.79 12.65 12.16
N GLY A 40 8.57 13.93 12.44
CA GLY A 40 9.36 15.01 11.85
C GLY A 40 8.57 16.31 11.71
N PRO A 41 9.21 17.36 11.19
CA PRO A 41 8.56 18.64 10.95
C PRO A 41 7.33 18.51 10.06
N GLY A 42 6.23 19.17 10.42
CA GLY A 42 4.97 19.15 9.66
C GLY A 42 4.10 17.90 9.85
N LEU A 43 4.51 16.97 10.71
CA LEU A 43 3.75 15.78 11.08
C LEU A 43 3.19 15.91 12.49
N LEU A 44 2.03 15.29 12.75
CA LEU A 44 1.51 15.21 14.11
C LEU A 44 2.44 14.36 14.99
N PRO A 45 2.66 14.73 16.25
CA PRO A 45 3.53 13.99 17.14
C PRO A 45 2.90 12.65 17.52
N TYR A 46 3.74 11.64 17.77
CA TYR A 46 3.28 10.25 18.01
C TYR A 46 2.20 10.12 19.10
N HIS A 47 2.28 10.91 20.17
CA HIS A 47 1.31 10.86 21.27
C HIS A 47 -0.10 11.34 20.87
N GLU A 48 -0.23 12.21 19.86
CA GLU A 48 -1.52 12.62 19.31
C GLU A 48 -2.07 11.58 18.32
N VAL A 49 -1.21 10.71 17.79
CA VAL A 49 -1.57 9.72 16.78
C VAL A 49 -2.01 8.39 17.42
N THR A 50 -1.38 8.01 18.54
CA THR A 50 -1.47 6.67 19.10
C THR A 50 -2.89 6.23 19.48
N ASP A 51 -3.73 7.13 19.96
CA ASP A 51 -5.10 6.82 20.39
C ASP A 51 -6.01 6.48 19.20
N HIS A 52 -5.62 6.91 18.00
CA HIS A 52 -6.35 6.61 16.78
C HIS A 52 -5.88 5.32 16.10
N LEU A 53 -4.66 4.85 16.38
CA LEU A 53 -4.13 3.67 15.71
C LEU A 53 -4.86 2.40 16.18
N PRO A 54 -5.15 1.44 15.28
CA PRO A 54 -5.53 0.11 15.73
C PRO A 54 -4.37 -0.55 16.49
N GLN A 55 -4.67 -1.64 17.20
CA GLN A 55 -3.70 -2.30 18.08
C GLN A 55 -2.64 -3.08 17.29
N PHE A 56 -1.65 -2.38 16.73
CA PHE A 56 -0.47 -3.00 16.13
C PHE A 56 0.33 -3.76 17.19
N LYS A 57 0.75 -4.98 16.87
CA LYS A 57 1.66 -5.80 17.70
C LYS A 57 3.06 -5.19 17.77
N THR A 58 3.44 -4.38 16.79
CA THR A 58 4.74 -3.69 16.76
C THR A 58 4.59 -2.34 16.08
N VAL A 59 5.03 -1.29 16.76
CA VAL A 59 5.08 0.06 16.22
C VAL A 59 6.53 0.54 16.22
N ILE A 60 7.02 0.96 15.07
CA ILE A 60 8.36 1.48 14.87
C ILE A 60 8.23 2.97 14.57
N ARG A 61 8.90 3.82 15.34
CA ARG A 61 8.95 5.25 15.09
C ARG A 61 10.15 5.56 14.20
N MET A 62 9.94 6.29 13.12
CA MET A 62 11.00 6.63 12.17
C MET A 62 10.91 8.08 11.73
N ALA A 63 12.05 8.73 11.52
CA ALA A 63 12.06 10.04 10.88
C ALA A 63 11.50 9.93 9.45
N ASN A 64 10.61 10.84 9.08
CA ASN A 64 10.13 10.93 7.71
C ASN A 64 11.28 11.33 6.77
N SER A 65 11.42 10.63 5.65
CA SER A 65 12.41 10.94 4.62
C SER A 65 11.70 11.51 3.41
N ASP A 66 11.95 12.78 3.07
CA ASP A 66 11.36 13.37 1.87
C ASP A 66 11.85 12.70 0.56
N LEU A 67 13.06 12.13 0.61
CA LEU A 67 13.69 11.44 -0.52
C LEU A 67 13.12 10.04 -0.74
N PHE A 68 12.87 9.28 0.33
CA PHE A 68 12.56 7.85 0.24
C PHE A 68 11.19 7.46 0.81
N ARG A 69 10.63 8.25 1.73
CA ARG A 69 9.26 8.10 2.27
C ARG A 69 8.94 6.66 2.70
N GLU A 70 7.81 6.12 2.23
CA GLU A 70 7.33 4.77 2.55
C GLU A 70 8.30 3.66 2.12
N THR A 71 9.24 3.92 1.19
CA THR A 71 10.28 2.95 0.80
C THR A 71 11.16 2.52 1.97
N LEU A 72 11.52 3.46 2.86
CA LEU A 72 12.28 3.09 4.07
C LEU A 72 11.45 2.27 5.04
N SER A 73 10.14 2.54 5.10
CA SER A 73 9.22 1.78 5.95
C SER A 73 9.03 0.37 5.42
N LEU A 74 8.88 0.20 4.10
CA LEU A 74 8.85 -1.11 3.46
C LEU A 74 10.11 -1.92 3.80
N LEU A 75 11.30 -1.33 3.59
CA LEU A 75 12.56 -1.99 3.91
C LEU A 75 12.62 -2.42 5.38
N CYS A 76 12.31 -1.51 6.31
CA CYS A 76 12.32 -1.79 7.75
C CYS A 76 11.34 -2.91 8.13
N LEU A 77 10.09 -2.82 7.67
CA LEU A 77 9.04 -3.78 8.02
C LEU A 77 9.32 -5.17 7.43
N MET A 78 9.85 -5.24 6.21
CA MET A 78 10.28 -6.51 5.61
C MET A 78 11.45 -7.15 6.36
N GLN A 79 12.43 -6.35 6.83
CA GLN A 79 13.53 -6.86 7.66
C GLN A 79 13.01 -7.46 8.97
N VAL A 80 12.09 -6.78 9.65
CA VAL A 80 11.48 -7.27 10.89
C VAL A 80 10.64 -8.53 10.62
N LEU A 81 9.87 -8.57 9.53
CA LEU A 81 9.09 -9.74 9.15
C LEU A 81 9.99 -10.97 8.90
N GLN A 82 11.10 -10.77 8.18
CA GLN A 82 12.06 -11.85 7.89
C GLN A 82 12.74 -12.36 9.17
N GLN A 83 13.14 -11.48 10.08
CA GLN A 83 13.76 -11.85 11.37
C GLN A 83 12.84 -12.66 12.28
N ARG A 84 11.53 -12.51 12.13
CA ARG A 84 10.52 -13.24 12.90
C ARG A 84 10.16 -14.60 12.28
N GLU A 85 10.87 -15.02 11.23
CA GLU A 85 10.67 -16.30 10.53
C GLU A 85 9.19 -16.60 10.26
N SER A 86 8.47 -15.55 9.85
CA SER A 86 7.03 -15.63 9.64
C SER A 86 6.67 -16.35 8.35
N ASP A 87 5.52 -17.02 8.35
CA ASP A 87 4.93 -17.74 7.22
C ASP A 87 3.53 -17.21 6.90
N GLY A 88 3.14 -17.25 5.63
CA GLY A 88 1.81 -16.84 5.17
C GLY A 88 1.86 -15.69 4.18
N TYR A 89 0.86 -14.81 4.25
CA TYR A 89 0.66 -13.73 3.29
C TYR A 89 0.72 -12.37 3.97
N ALA A 90 1.48 -11.44 3.40
CA ALA A 90 1.73 -10.15 4.00
C ALA A 90 1.20 -9.03 3.10
N PHE A 91 0.35 -8.19 3.67
CA PHE A 91 -0.15 -6.97 3.04
C PHE A 91 0.74 -5.79 3.41
N PHE A 92 1.17 -5.03 2.41
CA PHE A 92 1.77 -3.71 2.58
C PHE A 92 0.79 -2.63 2.11
N GLY A 93 0.61 -1.61 2.95
CA GLY A 93 -0.22 -0.45 2.64
C GLY A 93 0.27 0.80 3.38
N HIS A 94 -0.35 1.93 3.07
CA HIS A 94 0.07 3.21 3.66
C HIS A 94 -1.05 4.25 3.71
N THR A 95 -0.82 5.32 4.46
CA THR A 95 -1.68 6.50 4.47
C THR A 95 -1.56 7.27 3.17
N LYS A 96 -2.35 6.87 2.16
CA LYS A 96 -2.30 7.47 0.82
C LYS A 96 -3.09 8.79 0.75
N GLY A 97 -2.58 9.71 -0.06
CA GLY A 97 -3.23 10.99 -0.33
C GLY A 97 -3.01 12.07 0.74
N VAL A 98 -2.14 11.83 1.72
CA VAL A 98 -1.90 12.74 2.85
C VAL A 98 -1.38 14.12 2.47
N THR A 99 -0.85 14.28 1.24
CA THR A 99 -0.41 15.56 0.67
C THR A 99 -1.46 16.25 -0.22
N HIS A 100 -2.63 15.66 -0.40
CA HIS A 100 -3.69 16.12 -1.32
C HIS A 100 -4.97 16.49 -0.56
N THR A 101 -4.83 17.38 0.42
CA THR A 101 -5.94 17.77 1.32
C THR A 101 -6.59 19.10 1.00
N ASP A 102 -5.96 19.92 0.16
CA ASP A 102 -6.49 21.20 -0.30
C ASP A 102 -7.80 20.99 -1.09
N ASP A 103 -8.85 21.76 -0.76
CA ASP A 103 -10.15 21.70 -1.44
C ASP A 103 -10.07 22.16 -2.89
N SER A 104 -9.03 22.92 -3.26
CA SER A 104 -8.76 23.32 -4.65
C SER A 104 -8.04 22.25 -5.47
N ASP A 105 -7.55 21.17 -4.85
CA ASP A 105 -6.92 20.07 -5.60
C ASP A 105 -8.00 19.25 -6.32
N TYR A 106 -8.13 19.47 -7.63
CA TYR A 106 -9.07 18.76 -8.50
C TYR A 106 -8.92 17.22 -8.47
N ARG A 107 -7.78 16.71 -7.99
CA ARG A 107 -7.51 15.26 -7.87
C ARG A 107 -7.99 14.68 -6.54
N LYS A 108 -8.38 15.51 -5.57
CA LYS A 108 -8.76 15.07 -4.21
C LYS A 108 -9.82 13.99 -4.24
N GLU A 109 -10.87 14.16 -5.04
CA GLU A 109 -11.92 13.14 -5.16
C GLU A 109 -11.40 11.86 -5.81
N ALA A 110 -10.61 11.97 -6.89
CA ALA A 110 -10.02 10.80 -7.53
C ALA A 110 -9.12 10.01 -6.56
N ILE A 111 -8.26 10.71 -5.81
CA ILE A 111 -7.39 10.09 -4.80
C ILE A 111 -8.20 9.44 -3.68
N ARG A 112 -9.28 10.08 -3.22
CA ARG A 112 -10.17 9.51 -2.20
C ARG A 112 -10.79 8.20 -2.68
N ARG A 113 -11.38 8.19 -3.88
CA ARG A 113 -12.00 7.00 -4.50
C ARG A 113 -10.99 5.89 -4.73
N TRP A 114 -9.83 6.23 -5.31
CA TRP A 114 -8.75 5.29 -5.53
C TRP A 114 -8.27 4.67 -4.22
N THR A 115 -8.03 5.50 -3.20
CA THR A 115 -7.56 5.02 -1.90
C THR A 115 -8.58 4.11 -1.21
N LEU A 116 -9.86 4.48 -1.19
CA LEU A 116 -10.93 3.64 -0.66
C LEU A 116 -11.02 2.30 -1.41
N ALA A 117 -10.99 2.34 -2.73
CA ALA A 117 -10.97 1.12 -3.55
C ALA A 117 -9.73 0.26 -3.24
N SER A 118 -8.57 0.84 -2.98
CA SER A 118 -7.38 0.08 -2.59
C SER A 118 -7.57 -0.66 -1.26
N TYR A 119 -8.30 -0.12 -0.27
CA TYR A 119 -8.65 -0.89 0.93
C TYR A 119 -9.65 -1.99 0.60
N GLU A 120 -10.77 -1.63 -0.03
CA GLU A 120 -11.90 -2.55 -0.21
C GLU A 120 -11.52 -3.71 -1.15
N GLU A 121 -10.83 -3.46 -2.25
CA GLU A 121 -10.45 -4.51 -3.22
C GLU A 121 -9.32 -5.42 -2.72
N ASN A 122 -8.46 -4.96 -1.80
CA ASN A 122 -7.41 -5.81 -1.21
C ASN A 122 -7.86 -6.52 0.06
N LEU A 123 -8.81 -5.96 0.83
CA LEU A 123 -9.06 -6.38 2.22
C LEU A 123 -10.49 -6.88 2.48
N SER A 124 -11.43 -6.74 1.53
CA SER A 124 -12.79 -7.23 1.71
C SER A 124 -12.88 -8.77 1.66
N ASP A 125 -12.08 -9.42 0.83
CA ASP A 125 -12.13 -10.88 0.59
C ASP A 125 -10.74 -11.53 0.69
N PHE A 126 -10.41 -12.05 1.88
CA PHE A 126 -9.13 -12.72 2.13
C PHE A 126 -9.07 -14.11 1.49
N ALA A 127 -10.21 -14.77 1.22
CA ALA A 127 -10.21 -16.06 0.54
C ALA A 127 -9.76 -15.89 -0.92
N ARG A 128 -10.19 -14.80 -1.57
CA ARG A 128 -9.71 -14.41 -2.90
C ARG A 128 -8.21 -14.11 -2.91
N VAL A 129 -7.70 -13.42 -1.89
CA VAL A 129 -6.26 -13.16 -1.73
C VAL A 129 -5.49 -14.48 -1.54
N ASP A 130 -6.01 -15.38 -0.72
CA ASP A 130 -5.39 -16.68 -0.46
C ASP A 130 -5.25 -17.51 -1.73
N ALA A 131 -6.32 -17.60 -2.52
CA ALA A 131 -6.32 -18.29 -3.80
C ALA A 131 -5.32 -17.68 -4.80
N ALA A 132 -5.19 -16.35 -4.82
CA ALA A 132 -4.23 -15.67 -5.68
C ALA A 132 -2.77 -16.00 -5.30
N LEU A 133 -2.45 -15.93 -4.00
CA LEU A 133 -1.07 -16.10 -3.49
C LEU A 133 -0.63 -17.55 -3.30
N GLU A 134 -1.55 -18.50 -3.42
CA GLU A 134 -1.22 -19.92 -3.49
C GLU A 134 -0.26 -20.17 -4.66
N THR A 135 -0.55 -19.60 -5.83
CA THR A 135 0.26 -19.77 -7.05
C THR A 135 1.17 -18.57 -7.35
N ALA A 136 0.72 -17.34 -7.11
CA ALA A 136 1.51 -16.13 -7.38
C ALA A 136 2.53 -15.80 -6.26
N LEU A 137 3.51 -14.95 -6.58
CA LEU A 137 4.35 -14.29 -5.58
C LEU A 137 3.61 -13.09 -4.96
N MET A 138 2.94 -12.30 -5.79
CA MET A 138 2.30 -11.05 -5.38
C MET A 138 0.87 -10.92 -5.88
N ALA A 139 0.06 -10.17 -5.16
CA ALA A 139 -1.28 -9.80 -5.58
C ALA A 139 -1.58 -8.36 -5.17
N GLY A 140 -2.44 -7.66 -5.89
CA GLY A 140 -2.77 -6.28 -5.56
C GLY A 140 -3.76 -5.67 -6.52
N CYS A 141 -4.23 -4.46 -6.20
CA CYS A 141 -5.10 -3.70 -7.08
C CYS A 141 -4.29 -2.74 -7.97
N PHE A 142 -4.91 -2.25 -9.04
CA PHE A 142 -4.40 -1.22 -9.92
C PHE A 142 -3.05 -1.58 -10.55
N ARG A 143 -2.91 -2.82 -11.04
CA ARG A 143 -1.71 -3.26 -11.75
C ARG A 143 -1.55 -2.46 -13.04
N GLN A 144 -0.40 -1.81 -13.19
CA GLN A 144 -0.06 -1.07 -14.40
C GLN A 144 1.28 -1.54 -14.95
N THR A 145 1.39 -1.60 -16.27
CA THR A 145 2.65 -1.80 -16.97
C THR A 145 3.22 -0.44 -17.37
N ALA A 146 4.55 -0.35 -17.41
CA ALA A 146 5.20 0.89 -17.76
C ALA A 146 4.87 1.27 -19.21
N ASN A 147 4.11 2.35 -19.37
CA ASN A 147 4.11 3.18 -20.57
C ASN A 147 4.12 4.64 -20.07
N ASP A 148 5.32 5.22 -20.00
CA ASP A 148 5.60 6.65 -19.73
C ASP A 148 5.48 7.15 -18.27
N TRP A 149 6.25 6.54 -17.35
CA TRP A 149 6.40 7.06 -15.97
C TRP A 149 7.72 7.82 -15.77
N SER A 150 7.75 9.08 -16.18
CA SER A 150 8.95 9.93 -16.09
C SER A 150 9.49 10.15 -14.66
N ASN A 151 8.64 10.00 -13.64
CA ASN A 151 9.01 10.20 -12.23
C ASN A 151 9.20 8.89 -11.45
N PHE A 152 9.09 7.71 -12.08
CA PHE A 152 9.30 6.43 -11.41
C PHE A 152 10.77 5.99 -11.42
N PRO A 153 11.16 5.01 -10.58
CA PRO A 153 12.47 4.39 -10.71
C PRO A 153 12.71 3.91 -12.15
N PRO A 154 13.87 4.20 -12.75
CA PRO A 154 14.18 3.78 -14.11
C PRO A 154 14.03 2.27 -14.30
N ASN A 155 13.50 1.88 -15.46
CA ASN A 155 13.32 0.49 -15.87
C ASN A 155 12.38 -0.33 -14.96
N CYS A 156 11.50 0.31 -14.17
CA CYS A 156 10.42 -0.38 -13.48
C CYS A 156 9.46 -0.96 -14.54
N PRO A 157 9.31 -2.28 -14.67
CA PRO A 157 8.51 -2.86 -15.76
C PRO A 157 7.00 -2.74 -15.51
N TRP A 158 6.59 -2.82 -14.24
CA TRP A 158 5.20 -2.76 -13.82
C TRP A 158 5.11 -2.41 -12.32
N CYS A 159 3.92 -2.05 -11.83
CA CYS A 159 3.68 -1.81 -10.41
C CYS A 159 2.21 -2.07 -10.02
N PHE A 160 1.93 -2.08 -8.72
CA PHE A 160 0.58 -1.91 -8.20
C PHE A 160 0.40 -0.45 -7.80
N ALA A 161 -0.29 0.32 -8.65
CA ALA A 161 -0.41 1.75 -8.46
C ALA A 161 -1.07 2.04 -7.12
N GLY A 162 -0.42 2.92 -6.34
CA GLY A 162 -0.87 3.35 -5.04
C GLY A 162 -0.19 2.66 -3.87
N THR A 163 0.63 1.64 -4.09
CA THR A 163 1.44 0.97 -3.04
C THR A 163 0.59 0.15 -2.07
N PHE A 164 -0.38 -0.59 -2.62
CA PHE A 164 -1.23 -1.54 -1.88
C PHE A 164 -1.06 -2.90 -2.53
N PHE A 165 -0.37 -3.80 -1.86
CA PHE A 165 -0.11 -5.14 -2.40
C PHE A 165 0.09 -6.17 -1.30
N TRP A 166 -0.22 -7.40 -1.64
CA TRP A 166 0.07 -8.59 -0.89
C TRP A 166 1.27 -9.35 -1.49
N PHE A 167 1.97 -10.11 -0.66
CA PHE A 167 2.97 -11.06 -1.12
C PHE A 167 2.97 -12.35 -0.30
N ASN A 168 3.38 -13.45 -0.97
CA ASN A 168 3.65 -14.72 -0.33
C ASN A 168 5.01 -14.67 0.36
N VAL A 169 5.00 -14.75 1.70
CA VAL A 169 6.19 -14.54 2.53
C VAL A 169 7.27 -15.60 2.24
N ALA A 170 6.87 -16.87 2.10
CA ALA A 170 7.81 -17.96 1.83
C ALA A 170 8.49 -17.82 0.46
N LYS A 171 7.73 -17.46 -0.58
CA LYS A 171 8.27 -17.21 -1.92
C LYS A 171 9.13 -15.94 -1.96
N MET A 172 8.73 -14.88 -1.23
CA MET A 172 9.48 -13.62 -1.16
C MET A 172 10.89 -13.81 -0.61
N TRP A 173 11.07 -14.66 0.40
CA TRP A 173 12.38 -14.92 0.99
C TRP A 173 13.32 -15.73 0.10
N GLN A 174 12.82 -16.29 -1.00
CA GLN A 174 13.63 -16.93 -2.05
C GLN A 174 14.10 -15.93 -3.12
N ARG A 175 13.69 -14.66 -3.05
CA ARG A 175 14.08 -13.58 -3.95
C ARG A 175 15.13 -12.68 -3.33
N ASP A 176 15.88 -11.97 -4.19
CA ASP A 176 16.70 -10.83 -3.74
C ASP A 176 15.83 -9.58 -3.53
N TRP A 177 14.91 -9.68 -2.59
CA TRP A 177 13.95 -8.62 -2.29
C TRP A 177 14.65 -7.35 -1.78
N ARG A 178 15.82 -7.47 -1.15
CA ARG A 178 16.57 -6.31 -0.62
C ARG A 178 17.01 -5.38 -1.74
N SER A 179 17.57 -5.94 -2.81
CA SER A 179 17.97 -5.15 -3.99
C SER A 179 16.79 -4.61 -4.78
N ALA A 180 15.63 -5.27 -4.69
CA ALA A 180 14.38 -4.82 -5.33
C ALA A 180 13.77 -3.58 -4.66
N VAL A 181 14.03 -3.34 -3.36
CA VAL A 181 13.65 -2.08 -2.69
C VAL A 181 14.58 -0.96 -3.14
N ARG A 182 14.28 -0.34 -4.29
CA ARG A 182 15.09 0.74 -4.85
C ARG A 182 15.07 1.96 -3.95
N GLN A 183 16.23 2.57 -3.73
CA GLN A 183 16.36 3.85 -3.02
C GLN A 183 15.78 5.00 -3.85
N HIS A 184 14.47 5.08 -3.87
CA HIS A 184 13.71 6.06 -4.63
C HIS A 184 12.44 6.43 -3.88
N ARG A 185 11.92 7.63 -4.15
CA ARG A 185 10.66 8.12 -3.58
C ARG A 185 9.49 7.16 -3.80
N PHE A 186 9.39 6.60 -5.00
CA PHE A 186 8.37 5.59 -5.37
C PHE A 186 8.92 4.16 -5.31
N GLY A 187 9.97 3.92 -4.53
CA GLY A 187 10.61 2.61 -4.41
C GLY A 187 9.67 1.54 -3.87
N ALA A 188 8.81 1.88 -2.90
CA ALA A 188 7.78 0.95 -2.42
C ALA A 188 6.73 0.63 -3.48
N GLU A 189 6.29 1.62 -4.27
CA GLU A 189 5.31 1.40 -5.33
C GLU A 189 5.88 0.55 -6.47
N ALA A 190 7.15 0.77 -6.81
CA ALA A 190 7.87 0.03 -7.84
C ALA A 190 8.41 -1.34 -7.39
N PHE A 191 8.41 -1.61 -6.08
CA PHE A 191 8.96 -2.85 -5.50
C PHE A 191 8.43 -4.12 -6.18
N PRO A 192 7.11 -4.28 -6.46
CA PRO A 192 6.59 -5.45 -7.14
C PRO A 192 7.28 -5.71 -8.49
N GLY A 193 7.47 -4.66 -9.30
CA GLY A 193 8.11 -4.76 -10.61
C GLY A 193 9.59 -5.10 -10.58
N PHE A 194 10.28 -4.93 -9.45
CA PHE A 194 11.69 -5.29 -9.32
C PHE A 194 11.93 -6.64 -8.64
N VAL A 195 10.94 -7.17 -7.92
CA VAL A 195 11.10 -8.43 -7.18
C VAL A 195 10.57 -9.64 -7.93
N CYS A 196 9.65 -9.44 -8.89
CA CYS A 196 9.18 -10.52 -9.77
C CYS A 196 8.68 -10.04 -11.13
N ASP A 197 8.56 -11.02 -12.03
CA ASP A 197 7.93 -10.83 -13.32
C ASP A 197 6.41 -10.63 -13.17
N ILE A 198 5.77 -10.02 -14.16
CA ILE A 198 4.34 -9.70 -14.08
C ILE A 198 3.48 -10.97 -14.04
N GLU A 199 3.94 -12.06 -14.65
CA GLU A 199 3.32 -13.39 -14.66
C GLU A 199 3.30 -14.04 -13.27
N GLU A 200 4.19 -13.61 -12.37
CA GLU A 200 4.20 -14.04 -10.96
C GLU A 200 3.27 -13.20 -10.08
N SER A 201 2.45 -12.33 -10.69
CA SER A 201 1.53 -11.45 -9.99
C SER A 201 0.08 -11.64 -10.43
N VAL A 202 -0.85 -11.34 -9.52
CA VAL A 202 -2.29 -11.34 -9.79
C VAL A 202 -2.86 -9.94 -9.55
N CYS A 203 -3.56 -9.39 -10.55
CA CYS A 203 -4.33 -8.17 -10.36
C CYS A 203 -5.70 -8.50 -9.76
N LEU A 204 -5.96 -8.05 -8.55
CA LEU A 204 -7.24 -8.21 -7.86
C LEU A 204 -8.29 -7.23 -8.41
N PHE A 205 -7.90 -6.08 -8.92
CA PHE A 205 -8.86 -5.12 -9.47
C PHE A 205 -8.14 -4.08 -10.31
N GLY A 206 -8.74 -3.64 -11.41
CA GLY A 206 -8.28 -2.46 -12.13
C GLY A 206 -6.92 -2.61 -12.83
N GLU A 207 -6.75 -3.62 -13.67
CA GLU A 207 -5.58 -3.74 -14.53
C GLU A 207 -5.59 -2.75 -15.71
N GLY A 208 -4.42 -2.22 -16.08
CA GLY A 208 -4.22 -1.52 -17.36
C GLY A 208 -4.95 -0.19 -17.49
N ASN A 209 -5.29 0.45 -16.37
CA ASN A 209 -6.03 1.70 -16.36
C ASN A 209 -5.15 2.90 -16.67
N GLY A 210 -5.77 3.95 -17.22
CA GLY A 210 -5.15 5.26 -17.41
C GLY A 210 -4.81 5.95 -16.09
N SER A 211 -4.73 7.28 -16.11
CA SER A 211 -4.36 8.04 -14.91
C SER A 211 -5.44 7.95 -13.83
N LEU A 212 -5.15 7.27 -12.72
CA LEU A 212 -6.02 7.17 -11.54
C LEU A 212 -6.19 8.50 -10.80
N TYR A 213 -5.49 9.56 -11.23
CA TYR A 213 -5.70 10.93 -10.78
C TYR A 213 -6.86 11.63 -11.51
N GLN A 214 -7.49 10.99 -12.49
CA GLN A 214 -8.64 11.51 -13.21
C GLN A 214 -9.93 10.83 -12.74
N VAL A 215 -10.91 11.63 -12.30
CA VAL A 215 -12.23 11.11 -11.87
C VAL A 215 -12.90 10.31 -12.98
N SER A 216 -12.84 10.78 -14.22
CA SER A 216 -13.40 10.06 -15.38
C SER A 216 -12.79 8.68 -15.60
N THR A 217 -11.49 8.50 -15.32
CA THR A 217 -10.84 7.18 -15.38
C THR A 217 -11.43 6.25 -14.30
N LEU A 218 -11.66 6.78 -13.10
CA LEU A 218 -12.23 6.01 -11.99
C LEU A 218 -13.73 5.72 -12.19
N GLU A 219 -14.50 6.64 -12.78
CA GLU A 219 -15.90 6.42 -13.17
C GLU A 219 -16.00 5.32 -14.23
N ALA A 220 -15.14 5.35 -15.25
CA ALA A 220 -15.12 4.29 -16.25
C ALA A 220 -14.80 2.91 -15.65
N LEU A 221 -13.93 2.87 -14.64
CA LEU A 221 -13.49 1.63 -14.00
C LEU A 221 -14.45 1.11 -12.92
N MET A 222 -15.03 2.01 -12.12
CA MET A 222 -15.75 1.66 -10.89
C MET A 222 -17.21 2.14 -10.88
N GLY A 223 -17.66 2.86 -11.91
CA GLY A 223 -18.99 3.49 -11.92
C GLY A 223 -19.14 4.45 -10.75
N ASP A 224 -20.28 4.35 -10.03
CA ASP A 224 -20.53 5.09 -8.79
C ASP A 224 -20.00 4.38 -7.54
N LYS A 225 -19.36 3.20 -7.70
CA LYS A 225 -18.72 2.51 -6.58
C LYS A 225 -17.67 3.43 -5.98
N TYR A 226 -17.73 3.57 -4.65
CA TYR A 226 -16.87 4.44 -3.84
C TYR A 226 -17.05 5.94 -4.06
N ALA A 227 -18.04 6.39 -4.84
CA ALA A 227 -18.43 7.79 -4.85
C ALA A 227 -18.88 8.24 -3.44
N PRO A 228 -18.78 9.54 -3.09
CA PRO A 228 -19.32 10.03 -1.85
C PRO A 228 -20.85 9.82 -1.87
N GLU A 229 -21.44 9.50 -0.73
CA GLU A 229 -22.90 9.55 -0.63
C GLU A 229 -23.35 10.98 -0.98
N GLN A 230 -24.32 11.10 -1.90
CA GLN A 230 -24.92 12.40 -2.16
C GLN A 230 -25.65 12.84 -0.89
N PRO A 231 -25.47 14.10 -0.44
CA PRO A 231 -26.06 14.60 0.79
C PRO A 231 -27.58 14.54 0.79
#